data_AF-A0A524C9A7-F1
#
_entry.id   AF-A0A524C9A7-F1
#
_cell.length_a   1.000
_cell.length_b   1.000
_cell.length_c   1.000
_cell.angle_alpha   90.00
_cell.angle_beta   90.00
_cell.angle_gamma   90.00
#
_symmetry.space_group_name_H-M   'P 1'
#
loop_
_entity.id
_entity.type
_entity.pdbx_description
1 polymer ?
#
loop_
_entity_poly.entity_id
_entity_poly.type
_entity_poly.pdbx_seq_one_letter_code
_entity_poly.pdbx_strand_id
1 'polypeptide(L)'
;LDELFELIGVERVKRTYDREGALCCGTTLVTMKNVSREEEIGWKMKTIMDAKEAGAEAFVILCPMCAINLRKLAYEQGMEPYLLSNLVRLALGEELSHGGAAKTFD
;
A
#
# COMPACT_ATOMS: atom_id res chain seq x y z
N LEU A 1 0.57 -9.07 12.12
CA LEU A 1 1.31 -8.23 11.15
C LEU A 1 2.59 -7.70 11.79
N ASP A 2 2.52 -7.14 12.99
CA ASP A 2 3.71 -6.63 13.68
C ASP A 2 4.75 -7.74 13.93
N GLU A 3 4.33 -8.90 14.44
CA GLU A 3 5.19 -10.08 14.58
C GLU A 3 5.85 -10.51 13.25
N LEU A 4 5.09 -10.48 12.15
CA LEU A 4 5.65 -10.80 10.83
C LEU A 4 6.69 -9.78 10.40
N PHE A 5 6.43 -8.48 10.60
CA PHE A 5 7.37 -7.42 10.28
C PHE A 5 8.64 -7.51 11.14
N GLU A 6 8.50 -7.83 12.42
CA GLU A 6 9.64 -8.10 13.30
C GLU A 6 10.49 -9.26 12.78
N LEU A 7 9.87 -10.38 12.40
CA LEU A 7 10.56 -11.56 11.87
C LEU A 7 11.34 -11.27 10.57
N ILE A 8 10.86 -10.35 9.74
CA ILE A 8 11.49 -10.01 8.45
C ILE A 8 12.30 -8.72 8.48
N GLY A 9 12.51 -8.13 9.66
CA GLY A 9 13.33 -6.92 9.83
C GLY A 9 12.71 -5.64 9.27
N VAL A 10 11.38 -5.56 9.18
CA VAL A 10 10.65 -4.39 8.69
C VAL A 10 10.22 -3.52 9.87
N GLU A 11 10.54 -2.23 9.80
CA GLU A 11 10.00 -1.23 10.71
C GLU A 11 8.67 -0.69 10.18
N ARG A 12 7.62 -0.77 11.00
CA ARG A 12 6.31 -0.19 10.69
C ARG A 12 6.21 1.21 11.29
N VAL A 13 6.17 2.23 10.44
CA VAL A 13 6.03 3.63 10.86
C VAL A 13 4.74 3.87 11.64
N LYS A 14 4.80 4.75 12.64
CA LYS A 14 3.62 5.22 13.38
C LYS A 14 2.92 6.31 12.56
N ARG A 15 1.65 6.10 12.23
CA ARG A 15 0.84 7.02 11.41
C ARG A 15 -0.60 7.15 11.94
N THR A 16 -1.37 8.07 11.37
CA THR A 16 -2.71 8.43 11.88
C THR A 16 -3.74 7.34 11.61
N TYR A 17 -3.78 6.80 10.38
CA TYR A 17 -4.85 5.90 9.93
C TYR A 17 -4.43 4.44 9.97
N ASP A 18 -4.12 3.92 11.15
CA ASP A 18 -3.58 2.58 11.32
C ASP A 18 -4.45 1.67 12.19
N ARG A 19 -4.23 0.35 12.09
CA ARG A 19 -4.96 -0.69 12.84
C ARG A 19 -6.49 -0.57 12.65
N GLU A 20 -7.25 -0.44 13.73
CA GLU A 20 -8.71 -0.29 13.68
C GLU A 20 -9.16 0.99 12.96
N GLY A 21 -8.29 2.01 12.88
CA GLY A 21 -8.52 3.25 12.15
C GLY A 21 -8.08 3.22 10.68
N ALA A 22 -7.72 2.04 10.14
CA ALA A 22 -7.25 1.93 8.77
C ALA A 22 -8.31 2.35 7.74
N LEU A 23 -7.91 3.21 6.81
CA LEU A 23 -8.79 3.68 5.73
C LEU A 23 -8.88 2.64 4.60
N CYS A 24 -10.11 2.41 4.13
CA CYS A 24 -10.37 1.61 2.94
C CYS A 24 -9.85 2.32 1.67
N CYS A 25 -9.34 1.57 0.69
CA CYS A 25 -8.94 2.10 -0.62
C CYS A 25 -10.11 2.64 -1.47
N GLY A 26 -11.36 2.43 -1.02
CA GLY A 26 -12.56 2.97 -1.65
C GLY A 26 -13.05 2.20 -2.89
N THR A 27 -12.30 1.23 -3.41
CA THR A 27 -12.60 0.55 -4.69
C THR A 27 -14.04 0.06 -4.82
N THR A 28 -14.54 -0.68 -3.84
CA THR A 28 -15.93 -1.21 -3.87
C THR A 28 -16.97 -0.10 -3.67
N LEU A 29 -16.62 0.99 -2.99
CA LEU A 29 -17.54 2.12 -2.78
C LEU A 29 -17.73 2.94 -4.05
N VAL A 30 -16.67 3.11 -4.83
CA VAL A 30 -16.72 3.77 -6.14
C VAL A 30 -17.64 3.00 -7.09
N THR A 31 -17.65 1.66 -7.02
CA THR A 31 -18.58 0.85 -7.83
C THR A 31 -20.04 0.92 -7.36
N MET A 32 -20.31 1.37 -6.13
CA MET A 32 -21.66 1.38 -5.54
C MET A 32 -22.28 2.77 -5.42
N LYS A 33 -21.51 3.83 -5.63
CA LYS A 33 -21.94 5.23 -5.44
C LYS A 33 -21.54 6.06 -6.66
N ASN A 34 -22.32 7.10 -6.97
CA ASN A 34 -21.94 8.11 -7.97
C ASN A 34 -20.86 9.04 -7.40
N VAL A 35 -19.66 8.51 -7.20
CA VAL A 35 -18.49 9.24 -6.68
C VAL A 35 -17.72 9.82 -7.85
N SER A 36 -17.38 11.11 -7.80
CA SER A 36 -16.50 11.70 -8.82
C SER A 36 -15.08 11.13 -8.74
N ARG A 37 -14.35 11.21 -9.86
CA ARG A 37 -12.96 10.75 -9.89
C ARG A 37 -12.08 11.54 -8.92
N GLU A 38 -12.33 12.84 -8.78
CA GLU A 38 -11.61 13.71 -7.86
C GLU A 38 -11.82 13.29 -6.40
N GLU A 39 -13.05 13.00 -6.00
CA GLU A 39 -13.36 12.49 -4.65
C GLU A 39 -12.71 11.13 -4.40
N GLU A 40 -12.78 10.22 -5.36
CA GLU A 40 -12.14 8.90 -5.28
C GLU A 40 -10.63 9.03 -5.07
N ILE A 41 -9.96 9.88 -5.86
CA ILE A 41 -8.52 10.13 -5.72
C ILE A 41 -8.23 10.75 -4.35
N GLY A 42 -9.06 11.70 -3.90
CA GLY A 42 -8.93 12.31 -2.57
C GLY A 42 -8.96 11.28 -1.43
N TRP A 43 -9.86 10.31 -1.49
CA TRP A 43 -9.93 9.23 -0.49
C TRP A 43 -8.69 8.35 -0.49
N LYS A 44 -8.20 7.96 -1.67
CA LYS A 44 -6.99 7.15 -1.81
C LYS A 44 -5.75 7.90 -1.35
N MET A 45 -5.61 9.16 -1.74
CA MET A 45 -4.45 9.98 -1.38
C MET A 45 -4.34 10.21 0.12
N LYS A 46 -5.47 10.20 0.86
CA LYS A 46 -5.45 10.34 2.32
C LYS A 46 -4.62 9.26 3.02
N THR A 47 -4.72 7.99 2.61
CA THR A 47 -3.90 6.91 3.21
C THR A 47 -2.46 6.93 2.73
N ILE A 48 -2.23 7.36 1.48
CA ILE A 48 -0.90 7.46 0.87
C ILE A 48 -0.09 8.57 1.54
N MET A 49 -0.68 9.76 1.70
CA MET A 49 -0.01 10.89 2.32
C MET A 49 0.23 10.65 3.81
N ASP A 50 -0.70 10.02 4.53
CA ASP A 50 -0.49 9.62 5.93
C ASP A 50 0.73 8.70 6.10
N ALA A 51 0.93 7.74 5.19
CA ALA A 51 2.12 6.89 5.19
C ALA A 51 3.40 7.66 4.83
N LYS A 52 3.35 8.52 3.81
CA LYS A 52 4.49 9.34 3.36
C LYS A 52 4.94 10.32 4.44
N GLU A 53 4.01 11.05 5.04
CA GLU A 53 4.27 12.04 6.08
C GLU A 53 4.80 11.40 7.36
N ALA A 54 4.46 10.13 7.60
CA ALA A 54 5.05 9.30 8.66
C ALA A 54 6.46 8.77 8.31
N GLY A 55 6.99 9.07 7.12
CA GLY A 55 8.35 8.69 6.71
C GLY A 55 8.47 7.27 6.14
N ALA A 56 7.38 6.66 5.65
CA ALA A 56 7.47 5.34 5.04
C ALA A 56 8.29 5.37 3.73
N GLU A 57 9.16 4.38 3.55
CA GLU A 57 9.92 4.15 2.32
C GLU A 57 9.21 3.14 1.39
N ALA A 58 8.32 2.33 1.96
CA ALA A 58 7.57 1.30 1.27
C ALA A 58 6.10 1.31 1.72
N PHE A 59 5.19 0.94 0.80
CA PHE A 59 3.76 0.86 1.07
C PHE A 59 3.28 -0.59 0.95
N VAL A 60 3.00 -1.22 2.10
CA VAL A 60 2.60 -2.64 2.16
C VAL A 60 1.09 -2.80 1.97
N ILE A 61 0.71 -3.67 1.05
CA ILE A 61 -0.65 -3.90 0.59
C ILE A 61 -1.04 -5.35 0.87
N LEU A 62 -2.21 -5.55 1.47
CA LEU A 62 -2.70 -6.87 1.89
C LEU A 62 -3.79 -7.44 0.96
N CYS A 63 -4.32 -6.62 0.06
CA CYS A 63 -5.47 -6.97 -0.77
C CYS A 63 -5.15 -6.69 -2.25
N PRO A 64 -5.40 -7.65 -3.17
CA PRO A 64 -5.21 -7.44 -4.60
C PRO A 64 -5.99 -6.23 -5.15
N MET A 65 -7.21 -5.99 -4.65
CA MET A 65 -8.00 -4.83 -5.07
C MET A 65 -7.36 -3.51 -4.62
N CYS A 66 -6.78 -3.48 -3.42
CA CYS A 66 -6.00 -2.32 -2.96
C CYS A 66 -4.74 -2.14 -3.81
N ALA A 67 -4.10 -3.22 -4.25
CA ALA A 67 -2.90 -3.12 -5.09
C ALA A 67 -3.19 -2.43 -6.42
N ILE A 68 -4.29 -2.79 -7.09
CA ILE A 68 -4.74 -2.14 -8.33
C ILE A 68 -4.94 -0.63 -8.13
N ASN A 69 -5.42 -0.22 -6.96
CA ASN A 69 -5.86 1.15 -6.71
C ASN A 69 -4.82 2.06 -6.06
N LEU A 70 -3.91 1.50 -5.26
CA LEU A 70 -2.99 2.28 -4.44
C LEU A 70 -1.53 2.19 -4.90
N ARG A 71 -1.12 1.12 -5.61
CA ARG A 71 0.30 0.90 -5.92
C ARG A 71 0.94 2.04 -6.71
N LYS A 72 0.24 2.56 -7.73
CA LYS A 72 0.74 3.64 -8.57
C LYS A 72 0.84 4.95 -7.78
N LEU A 73 -0.18 5.24 -6.98
CA LEU A 73 -0.19 6.43 -6.13
C LEU A 73 0.93 6.40 -5.09
N ALA A 74 1.17 5.25 -4.45
CA ALA A 74 2.28 5.07 -3.51
C ALA A 74 3.64 5.31 -4.19
N TYR A 75 3.84 4.71 -5.37
CA TYR A 75 5.05 4.85 -6.16
C TYR A 75 5.30 6.30 -6.58
N GLU A 76 4.28 6.98 -7.11
CA GLU A 76 4.35 8.41 -7.47
C GLU A 76 4.66 9.32 -6.27
N GLN A 77 4.37 8.85 -5.06
CA GLN A 77 4.69 9.54 -3.81
C GLN A 77 6.05 9.18 -3.22
N GLY A 78 6.82 8.30 -3.86
CA GLY A 78 8.18 7.93 -3.46
C GLY A 78 8.26 6.69 -2.56
N MET A 79 7.16 5.93 -2.43
CA MET A 79 7.13 4.70 -1.64
C MET A 79 7.06 3.47 -2.55
N GLU A 80 7.95 2.50 -2.40
CA GLU A 80 7.88 1.26 -3.19
C GLU A 80 6.69 0.40 -2.73
N PRO A 81 5.74 0.06 -3.61
CA PRO A 81 4.57 -0.72 -3.23
C PRO A 81 4.86 -2.23 -3.19
N TYR A 82 4.55 -2.88 -2.08
CA TYR A 82 4.67 -4.33 -1.94
C TYR A 82 3.34 -4.97 -1.57
N LEU A 83 2.96 -6.06 -2.24
CA LEU A 83 2.08 -7.05 -1.62
C LEU A 83 2.85 -7.68 -0.46
N LEU A 84 2.18 -7.89 0.68
CA LEU A 84 2.82 -8.44 1.88
C LEU A 84 3.59 -9.74 1.58
N SER A 85 3.01 -10.63 0.78
CA SER A 85 3.66 -11.88 0.39
C SER A 85 4.97 -11.66 -0.34
N ASN A 86 5.09 -10.62 -1.17
CA ASN A 86 6.33 -10.32 -1.87
C ASN A 86 7.40 -9.73 -0.94
N LEU A 87 7.00 -9.02 0.11
CA LEU A 87 7.93 -8.59 1.15
C LEU A 87 8.51 -9.79 1.91
N VAL A 88 7.69 -10.79 2.20
CA VAL A 88 8.15 -12.06 2.80
C VAL A 88 9.10 -12.81 1.86
N ARG A 89 8.78 -12.89 0.56
CA ARG A 89 9.65 -13.52 -0.43
C ARG A 89 11.03 -12.86 -0.51
N LEU A 90 11.08 -11.52 -0.51
CA LEU A 90 12.34 -10.78 -0.43
C LEU A 90 13.14 -11.10 0.84
N ALA A 91 12.47 -11.18 2.00
CA ALA A 91 13.12 -11.55 3.25
C ALA A 91 13.68 -12.98 3.25
N LEU A 92 13.09 -13.88 2.46
CA LEU A 92 13.59 -15.24 2.22
C LEU A 92 14.70 -15.30 1.17
N GLY A 93 15.13 -14.16 0.61
CA GLY A 93 16.19 -14.07 -0.40
C GLY A 93 15.72 -14.36 -1.83
N GLU A 94 14.42 -14.40 -2.09
CA GLU A 94 13.92 -14.54 -3.47
C GLU A 94 14.08 -13.24 -4.26
N GLU A 95 14.37 -13.38 -5.55
CA GLU A 95 14.24 -12.27 -6.50
C GLU A 95 12.80 -12.18 -7.01
N LEU A 96 12.23 -10.98 -6.97
CA LEU A 96 10.89 -10.74 -7.51
C LEU A 96 10.97 -10.57 -9.03
N SER A 97 10.51 -11.57 -9.78
CA SER A 97 10.44 -11.53 -11.25
C SER A 97 9.54 -10.41 -11.81
N HIS A 98 8.57 -9.96 -11.01
CA HIS A 98 7.72 -8.81 -11.24
C HIS A 98 7.61 -8.07 -9.91
N GLY A 99 8.01 -6.80 -9.85
CA GLY A 99 8.22 -6.10 -8.58
C GLY A 99 6.97 -5.95 -7.70
N GLY A 100 7.23 -5.49 -6.47
CA GLY A 100 6.52 -5.73 -5.22
C GLY A 100 5.00 -5.92 -5.22
N ALA A 101 4.22 -5.25 -6.06
CA ALA A 101 2.75 -5.39 -6.15
C ALA A 101 2.25 -5.72 -7.57
N ALA A 102 3.03 -6.54 -8.30
CA ALA A 102 2.95 -6.82 -9.73
C ALA A 102 3.40 -5.63 -10.60
N LYS A 103 4.72 -5.41 -10.70
CA LYS A 103 5.28 -4.48 -11.72
C LYS A 103 4.94 -4.99 -13.12
N THR A 104 4.28 -4.15 -13.90
CA THR A 104 4.92 -3.57 -15.08
C THR A 104 4.79 -2.05 -14.95
N PHE A 105 5.92 -1.37 -14.84
CA PHE A 105 6.01 0.07 -15.04
C PHE A 105 6.73 0.24 -16.38
N ASP A 106 6.15 1.04 -17.28
CA ASP A 106 6.62 1.25 -18.65
C ASP A 106 8.06 1.77 -18.72
#